data_AF-A0A258GJW0-F1
#
_entry.id   AF-A0A258GJW0-F1
#
_cell.length_a   1.000
_cell.length_b   1.000
_cell.length_c   1.000
_cell.angle_alpha   90.00
_cell.angle_beta   90.00
_cell.angle_gamma   90.00
#
_symmetry.space_group_name_H-M   'P 1'
#
loop_
_entity.id
_entity.type
_entity.pdbx_description
1 polymer ?
#
loop_
_entity_poly.entity_id
_entity_poly.type
_entity_poly.pdbx_seq_one_letter_code
_entity_poly.pdbx_strand_id
1 'polypeptide(L)' 'RAPLRAGFAGIYKVVGLPVVPVAVNSGPLYHRVWKRPGTITLRFGEAIPPGLPREEVEERVCTAINILNP' A
#
# COMPACT_ATOMS: atom_id res chain seq x y z
N ARG A 1 4.47 -11.21 -4.52
CA ARG A 1 3.95 -10.17 -3.60
C ARG A 1 4.70 -10.29 -2.28
N ALA A 2 5.42 -9.26 -1.84
CA ALA A 2 6.17 -9.32 -0.59
C ALA A 2 5.20 -9.18 0.61
N PRO A 3 5.45 -9.87 1.74
CA PRO A 3 4.59 -9.76 2.91
C PRO A 3 4.70 -8.36 3.54
N LEU A 4 3.60 -7.87 4.09
CA LEU A 4 3.63 -6.67 4.92
C LEU A 4 4.48 -6.94 6.17
N ARG A 5 5.26 -5.95 6.58
CA ARG A 5 6.04 -6.04 7.82
C ARG A 5 5.14 -5.78 9.02
N ALA A 6 5.43 -6.44 10.14
CA ALA A 6 4.62 -6.38 11.36
C ALA A 6 4.36 -4.96 11.90
N GLY A 7 5.24 -4.00 11.58
CA GLY A 7 5.07 -2.59 11.96
C GLY A 7 3.78 -1.96 11.42
N PHE A 8 3.29 -2.40 10.26
CA PHE A 8 2.02 -1.93 9.72
C PHE A 8 0.85 -2.24 10.68
N ALA A 9 0.70 -3.52 11.07
CA ALA A 9 -0.36 -3.95 11.96
C ALA A 9 -0.25 -3.32 13.36
N GLY A 10 0.97 -3.10 13.85
CA GLY A 10 1.23 -2.42 15.11
C GLY A 10 0.71 -0.97 15.11
N ILE A 11 1.06 -0.19 14.09
CA ILE A 11 0.62 1.20 13.96
C ILE A 11 -0.90 1.28 13.78
N TYR A 12 -1.48 0.45 12.90
CA TYR A 12 -2.92 0.40 12.67
C TYR A 12 -3.71 0.16 13.96
N LYS A 13 -3.27 -0.81 14.79
CA LYS A 13 -3.93 -1.15 16.05
C LYS A 13 -3.86 -0.01 17.07
N VAL A 14 -2.73 0.68 17.17
CA VAL A 14 -2.52 1.74 18.18
C VAL A 14 -3.20 3.05 17.80
N VAL A 15 -3.14 3.42 16.52
CA VAL A 15 -3.62 4.72 16.05
C VAL A 15 -5.15 4.75 15.92
N GLY A 16 -5.79 3.62 15.58
CA GLY A 16 -7.25 3.53 15.50
C GLY A 16 -7.89 4.42 14.43
N LEU A 17 -7.13 4.78 13.38
CA LEU A 17 -7.62 5.59 12.26
C LEU A 17 -7.84 4.75 11.00
N PRO A 18 -8.71 5.19 10.09
CA PRO A 18 -8.84 4.58 8.77
C PRO A 18 -7.53 4.58 7.98
N VAL A 19 -7.31 3.56 7.18
CA VAL A 19 -6.15 3.44 6.28
C VAL A 19 -6.59 3.63 4.84
N VAL A 20 -6.00 4.60 4.13
CA VAL A 20 -6.23 4.78 2.69
C VAL A 20 -5.07 4.11 1.93
N PRO A 21 -5.30 3.00 1.20
CA PRO A 21 -4.27 2.36 0.41
C PRO A 21 -3.97 3.18 -0.85
N VAL A 22 -2.69 3.31 -1.19
CA VAL A 22 -2.24 4.00 -2.41
C VAL A 22 -1.36 3.05 -3.23
N ALA A 23 -1.78 2.77 -4.45
CA ALA A 23 -0.98 2.04 -5.42
C ALA A 23 -0.18 3.01 -6.29
N VAL A 24 1.09 2.67 -6.56
CA VAL A 24 1.99 3.47 -7.39
C VAL A 24 2.83 2.56 -8.29
N ASN A 25 2.95 2.90 -9.57
CA ASN A 25 3.70 2.12 -10.56
C ASN A 25 5.05 2.77 -10.95
N SER A 26 5.68 3.53 -10.06
CA SER A 26 6.91 4.28 -10.37
C SER A 26 8.14 3.41 -10.58
N GLY A 27 8.09 2.13 -10.19
CA GLY A 27 9.21 1.19 -10.24
C GLY A 27 10.00 1.23 -11.56
N PRO A 28 9.37 1.06 -12.74
CA PRO A 28 10.09 1.06 -14.02
C PRO A 28 10.81 2.37 -14.38
N LEU A 29 10.42 3.51 -13.79
CA LEU A 29 10.95 4.83 -14.12
C LEU A 29 11.90 5.37 -13.05
N TYR A 30 11.71 4.98 -11.78
CA TYR A 30 12.36 5.60 -10.64
C TYR A 30 12.93 4.57 -9.67
N HIS A 31 14.26 4.49 -9.66
CA HIS A 31 15.07 3.74 -8.70
C HIS A 31 16.17 4.62 -8.11
N ARG A 32 16.93 4.10 -7.13
CA ARG A 32 17.96 4.87 -6.41
C ARG A 32 18.98 5.55 -7.35
N VAL A 33 19.43 4.84 -8.38
CA VAL A 33 20.45 5.32 -9.34
C VAL A 33 19.84 5.74 -10.67
N TRP A 34 18.74 5.11 -11.09
CA TRP A 34 18.10 5.36 -12.39
C TRP A 34 16.83 6.19 -12.25
N LYS A 35 16.81 7.33 -12.94
CA LYS A 35 15.63 8.19 -13.06
C LYS A 35 15.39 8.46 -14.55
N ARG A 36 14.33 7.88 -15.09
CA ARG A 36 13.94 8.04 -16.51
C ARG A 36 12.72 8.96 -16.59
N PRO A 37 12.65 9.85 -17.59
CA PRO A 37 11.43 10.62 -17.84
C PRO A 37 10.28 9.68 -18.23
N GLY A 38 9.07 10.00 -17.78
CA GLY A 38 7.87 9.23 -18.05
C GLY A 38 6.75 9.57 -17.07
N THR A 39 5.60 8.92 -17.23
CA THR A 39 4.42 9.14 -16.39
C THR A 39 4.29 8.04 -15.34
N ILE A 40 4.04 8.44 -14.09
CA ILE A 40 3.65 7.52 -13.01
C ILE A 40 2.16 7.67 -12.72
N THR A 41 1.52 6.57 -12.35
CA THR A 41 0.13 6.49 -11.94
C THR A 41 0.08 6.28 -10.44
N LEU A 42 -0.65 7.15 -9.73
CA LEU A 42 -1.04 6.95 -8.35
C LEU A 42 -2.55 6.68 -8.30
N ARG A 43 -2.95 5.61 -7.60
CA ARG A 43 -4.36 5.28 -7.39
C ARG A 43 -4.65 5.19 -5.90
N PHE A 44 -5.59 6.02 -5.45
CA PHE A 44 -6.15 5.95 -4.12
C PHE A 44 -7.25 4.90 -4.10
N GLY A 45 -7.18 3.97 -3.16
CA GLY A 45 -8.26 3.01 -2.90
C GLY A 45 -9.23 3.50 -1.85
N GLU A 46 -10.24 2.68 -1.56
CA GLU A 46 -11.22 2.97 -0.51
C GLU A 46 -10.59 2.94 0.88
N ALA A 47 -11.07 3.81 1.76
CA ALA A 47 -10.63 3.86 3.14
C ALA A 47 -11.02 2.56 3.87
N ILE A 48 -10.04 1.87 4.42
CA ILE A 48 -10.23 0.67 5.24
C ILE A 48 -10.49 1.13 6.68
N PRO A 49 -11.63 0.75 7.28
CA PRO A 49 -11.97 1.19 8.63
C PRO A 49 -10.98 0.65 9.68
N PRO A 50 -10.86 1.30 10.85
CA PRO A 50 -10.08 0.78 11.97
C PRO A 50 -10.76 -0.43 12.62
N GLY A 51 -10.00 -1.19 13.41
CA GLY A 51 -10.54 -2.27 14.26
C GLY A 51 -10.72 -3.64 13.58
N LEU A 52 -10.32 -3.80 12.31
CA LEU A 52 -10.36 -5.10 11.63
C LEU A 52 -9.32 -6.07 12.21
N PRO A 53 -9.58 -7.39 12.13
CA PRO A 53 -8.56 -8.41 12.39
C PRO A 53 -7.30 -8.18 11.54
N ARG A 54 -6.15 -8.53 12.11
CA ARG A 54 -4.84 -8.30 11.48
C ARG A 54 -4.75 -8.89 10.07
N GLU A 55 -5.15 -10.14 9.92
CA GLU A 55 -5.07 -10.85 8.63
C GLU A 55 -5.94 -10.16 7.58
N GLU A 56 -7.13 -9.72 7.96
CA GLU A 56 -8.08 -9.05 7.07
C GLU A 56 -7.57 -7.68 6.60
N VAL A 57 -7.05 -6.85 7.52
CA VAL A 57 -6.50 -5.54 7.13
C VAL A 57 -5.24 -5.71 6.28
N GLU A 58 -4.37 -6.66 6.61
CA GLU A 58 -3.16 -6.93 5.84
C GLU A 58 -3.51 -7.40 4.42
N GLU A 59 -4.49 -8.29 4.26
CA GLU A 59 -4.96 -8.76 2.96
C GLU A 59 -5.54 -7.62 2.12
N ARG A 60 -6.50 -6.87 2.68
CA ARG A 60 -7.17 -5.73 2.00
C ARG A 60 -6.17 -4.68 1.53
N VAL A 61 -5.30 -4.21 2.44
CA VAL A 61 -4.28 -3.20 2.10
C VAL A 61 -3.34 -3.73 1.04
N CYS A 62 -2.82 -4.93 1.25
CA CYS A 62 -1.81 -5.46 0.36
C CYS A 62 -2.42 -5.73 -1.03
N THR A 63 -3.72 -6.00 -1.15
CA THR A 63 -4.39 -6.19 -2.45
C THR A 63 -4.57 -4.83 -3.13
N ALA A 64 -5.05 -3.84 -2.39
CA ALA A 64 -5.29 -2.50 -2.91
C ALA A 64 -3.99 -1.79 -3.38
N ILE A 65 -2.89 -1.86 -2.63
CA ILE A 65 -1.62 -1.21 -3.03
C ILE A 65 -0.95 -1.87 -4.24
N ASN A 66 -1.32 -3.12 -4.56
CA ASN A 66 -0.77 -3.88 -5.67
C ASN A 66 -1.71 -3.93 -6.89
N ILE A 67 -2.81 -3.15 -6.91
CA ILE A 67 -3.78 -3.17 -8.00
C ILE A 67 -3.21 -2.71 -9.37
N LEU A 68 -2.06 -2.03 -9.36
CA LEU A 68 -1.35 -1.60 -10.57
C LEU A 68 -0.25 -2.58 -11.00
N ASN A 69 -0.05 -3.67 -10.28
CA ASN A 69 0.91 -4.69 -10.69
C ASN A 69 0.31 -5.54 -11.82
N PRO A 70 1.12 -5.94 -12.81
CA PRO A 70 0.69 -6.89 -13.85
C PRO A 70 0.48 -8.30 -13.30
#